data_AF-A0A8S3GYN5-F1
#
_entry.id   AF-A0A8S3GYN5-F1
#
_cell.length_a   1.000
_cell.length_b   1.000
_cell.length_c   1.000
_cell.angle_alpha   90.00
_cell.angle_beta   90.00
_cell.angle_gamma   90.00
#
_symmetry.space_group_name_H-M   'P 1'
#
loop_
_entity.id
_entity.type
_entity.pdbx_description
1 polymer ?
#
loop_
_entity_poly.entity_id
_entity_poly.type
_entity_poly.pdbx_seq_one_letter_code
_entity_poly.pdbx_strand_id
1 'polypeptide(L)'
;MGDHLAKYLYLELYIIECIRLEMVRNAWSTVKLNVMEIDTLKTFEDAFASFRDEIRSPVLRQLATAVGYSSFYNDFPAALVTGKLAPDVTEYECNHGLIMRILVELEGKFMMNDTLKRFKRERTLVISERLREENSLPTDLWKKQLFTENFSVLRPHILDDFAKLLANYEYKDEQATLNSTVTSEEPDHDTTIHSSTGLNTSRTSDIYCIRRSDLELCLKELGTRLMQRERDNY
;
A
#
# COMPACT_ATOMS: atom_id res chain seq x y z
N MET A 1 1.15 1.45 37.12
CA MET A 1 1.91 2.15 36.07
C MET A 1 1.77 1.48 34.70
N GLY A 2 2.04 0.17 34.57
CA GLY A 2 2.03 -0.53 33.25
C GLY A 2 0.68 -0.59 32.51
N ASP A 3 -0.45 -0.72 33.21
CA ASP A 3 -1.78 -0.80 32.59
C ASP A 3 -2.22 0.53 31.92
N HIS A 4 -1.82 1.68 32.49
CA HIS A 4 -2.10 3.00 31.90
C HIS A 4 -1.25 3.26 30.66
N LEU A 5 0.01 2.81 30.65
CA LEU A 5 0.89 2.92 29.49
C LEU A 5 0.39 2.05 28.32
N ALA A 6 -0.06 0.83 28.60
CA ALA A 6 -0.65 -0.05 27.58
C ALA A 6 -1.91 0.58 26.96
N LYS A 7 -2.81 1.11 27.80
CA LYS A 7 -4.01 1.84 27.33
C LYS A 7 -3.68 3.05 26.45
N TYR A 8 -2.65 3.81 26.83
CA TYR A 8 -2.16 4.93 26.02
C TYR A 8 -1.66 4.46 24.64
N LEU A 9 -0.85 3.40 24.59
CA LEU A 9 -0.34 2.84 23.34
C LEU A 9 -1.46 2.33 22.43
N TYR A 10 -2.48 1.65 22.98
CA TYR A 10 -3.63 1.21 22.19
C TYR A 10 -4.41 2.39 21.60
N LEU A 11 -4.59 3.46 22.38
CA LEU A 11 -5.25 4.67 21.90
C LEU A 11 -4.44 5.36 20.80
N GLU A 12 -3.12 5.48 20.98
CA GLU A 12 -2.22 6.04 19.98
C GLU A 12 -2.29 5.26 18.66
N LEU A 13 -2.20 3.92 18.73
CA LEU A 13 -2.30 3.06 17.56
C LEU A 13 -3.66 3.20 16.86
N TYR A 14 -4.74 3.27 17.62
CA TYR A 14 -6.08 3.47 17.06
C TYR A 14 -6.20 4.83 16.36
N ILE A 15 -5.71 5.92 16.96
CA ILE A 15 -5.72 7.25 16.34
C ILE A 15 -4.91 7.26 15.04
N ILE A 16 -3.73 6.64 15.05
CA ILE A 16 -2.90 6.51 13.84
C ILE A 16 -3.66 5.77 12.74
N GLU A 17 -4.36 4.69 13.07
CA GLU A 17 -5.13 3.92 12.09
C GLU A 17 -6.31 4.73 11.54
N CYS A 18 -7.00 5.50 12.37
CA CYS A 18 -8.05 6.42 11.92
C CYS A 18 -7.50 7.48 10.95
N ILE A 19 -6.36 8.09 11.27
CA ILE A 19 -5.70 9.07 10.39
C ILE A 19 -5.32 8.42 9.06
N ARG A 20 -4.77 7.21 9.09
CA ARG A 20 -4.44 6.44 7.89
C ARG A 20 -5.67 6.19 7.03
N LEU A 21 -6.77 5.72 7.63
CA LEU A 21 -8.03 5.47 6.93
C LEU A 21 -8.54 6.74 6.23
N GLU A 22 -8.51 7.89 6.92
CA GLU A 22 -8.92 9.17 6.35
C GLU A 22 -8.06 9.56 5.12
N MET A 23 -6.74 9.41 5.23
CA MET A 23 -5.81 9.71 4.13
C MET A 23 -6.05 8.81 2.91
N VAL A 24 -6.12 7.49 3.12
CA VAL A 24 -6.30 6.55 2.00
C VAL A 24 -7.69 6.67 1.39
N ARG A 25 -8.73 6.94 2.20
CA ARG A 25 -10.09 7.19 1.71
C ARG A 25 -10.13 8.43 0.82
N ASN A 26 -9.46 9.52 1.23
CA ASN A 26 -9.39 10.73 0.41
C ASN A 26 -8.69 10.46 -0.93
N ALA A 27 -7.52 9.82 -0.90
CA ALA A 27 -6.77 9.46 -2.11
C ALA A 27 -7.58 8.54 -3.04
N TRP A 28 -8.29 7.55 -2.50
CA TRP A 28 -9.17 6.68 -3.28
C TRP A 28 -10.33 7.45 -3.88
N SER A 29 -10.93 8.36 -3.13
CA SER A 29 -12.12 9.12 -3.55
C SER A 29 -11.80 10.10 -4.68
N THR A 30 -10.67 10.82 -4.62
CA THR A 30 -10.21 11.70 -5.70
C THR A 30 -9.93 10.90 -6.97
N VAL A 31 -9.26 9.76 -6.81
CA VAL A 31 -8.99 8.82 -7.89
C VAL A 31 -10.30 8.25 -8.46
N LYS A 32 -11.27 7.88 -7.63
CA LYS A 32 -12.55 7.27 -8.05
C LYS A 32 -13.41 8.24 -8.85
N LEU A 33 -13.55 9.48 -8.36
CA LEU A 33 -14.34 10.53 -9.02
C LEU A 33 -13.57 11.26 -10.14
N ASN A 34 -12.27 10.96 -10.30
CA ASN A 34 -11.38 11.61 -11.25
C ASN A 34 -11.33 13.14 -11.05
N VAL A 35 -11.26 13.57 -9.79
CA VAL A 35 -11.14 14.97 -9.35
C VAL A 35 -9.78 15.18 -8.67
N MET A 36 -9.27 16.41 -8.65
CA MET A 36 -8.02 16.70 -7.94
C MET A 36 -8.21 16.74 -6.43
N GLU A 37 -9.34 17.27 -5.97
CA GLU A 37 -9.69 17.43 -4.56
C GLU A 37 -11.22 17.33 -4.38
N ILE A 38 -11.66 17.04 -3.15
CA ILE A 38 -13.06 16.96 -2.75
C ILE A 38 -13.41 18.24 -1.99
N ASP A 39 -13.73 19.29 -2.74
CA ASP A 39 -13.98 20.64 -2.20
C ASP A 39 -15.48 20.97 -2.08
N THR A 40 -16.32 20.28 -2.85
CA THR A 40 -17.74 20.59 -3.00
C THR A 40 -18.59 19.55 -2.26
N LEU A 41 -19.73 19.98 -1.71
CA LEU A 41 -20.67 19.09 -1.02
C LEU A 41 -21.10 17.91 -1.91
N LYS A 42 -21.40 18.19 -3.18
CA LYS A 42 -21.78 17.15 -4.15
C LYS A 42 -20.69 16.08 -4.34
N THR A 43 -19.44 16.51 -4.54
CA THR A 43 -18.31 15.57 -4.68
C THR A 43 -18.08 14.76 -3.42
N PHE A 44 -18.34 15.34 -2.25
CA PHE A 44 -18.27 14.63 -0.98
C PHE A 44 -19.39 13.57 -0.86
N GLU A 45 -20.63 13.91 -1.21
CA GLU A 45 -21.76 12.97 -1.20
C GLU A 45 -21.53 11.81 -2.18
N ASP A 46 -21.08 12.11 -3.39
CA ASP A 46 -20.75 11.11 -4.41
C ASP A 46 -19.61 10.19 -3.96
N ALA A 47 -18.56 10.76 -3.34
CA ALA A 47 -17.45 10.01 -2.78
C ALA A 47 -17.90 9.11 -1.62
N PHE A 48 -18.72 9.64 -0.73
CA PHE A 48 -19.24 8.90 0.43
C PHE A 48 -20.15 7.75 0.01
N ALA A 49 -21.05 7.97 -0.94
CA ALA A 49 -21.91 6.93 -1.50
C ALA A 49 -21.08 5.83 -2.16
N SER A 50 -20.11 6.21 -3.00
CA SER A 50 -19.21 5.26 -3.66
C SER A 50 -18.40 4.46 -2.64
N PHE A 51 -17.84 5.12 -1.62
CA PHE A 51 -17.09 4.47 -0.55
C PHE A 51 -17.94 3.48 0.24
N ARG A 52 -19.17 3.88 0.59
CA ARG A 52 -20.12 3.02 1.29
C ARG A 52 -20.40 1.75 0.49
N ASP A 53 -20.69 1.88 -0.80
CA ASP A 53 -21.22 0.79 -1.60
C ASP A 53 -20.11 -0.15 -2.10
N GLU A 54 -18.96 0.40 -2.50
CA GLU A 54 -17.86 -0.38 -3.12
C GLU A 54 -16.81 -0.88 -2.11
N ILE A 55 -16.61 -0.16 -1.01
CA ILE A 55 -15.56 -0.48 -0.03
C ILE A 55 -16.15 -0.94 1.29
N ARG A 56 -16.92 -0.07 1.96
CA ARG A 56 -17.35 -0.33 3.34
C ARG A 56 -18.31 -1.50 3.44
N SER A 57 -19.33 -1.52 2.60
CA SER A 57 -20.34 -2.58 2.60
C SER A 57 -19.76 -3.99 2.41
N PRO A 58 -18.90 -4.25 1.40
CA PRO A 58 -18.31 -5.58 1.26
C PRO A 58 -17.35 -5.94 2.39
N VAL A 59 -16.56 -5.00 2.91
CA VAL A 59 -15.67 -5.25 4.06
C VAL A 59 -16.46 -5.63 5.30
N LEU A 60 -17.54 -4.90 5.60
CA LEU A 60 -18.41 -5.22 6.74
C LEU A 60 -19.02 -6.62 6.62
N ARG A 61 -19.53 -7.00 5.43
CA ARG A 61 -20.06 -8.35 5.20
C ARG A 61 -18.98 -9.42 5.38
N GLN A 62 -17.77 -9.18 4.85
CA GLN A 62 -16.66 -10.10 4.98
C GLN A 62 -16.27 -10.32 6.45
N LEU A 63 -16.17 -9.24 7.24
CA LEU A 63 -15.85 -9.31 8.66
C LEU A 63 -16.95 -10.02 9.45
N ALA A 64 -18.23 -9.71 9.20
CA ALA A 64 -19.33 -10.42 9.84
C ALA A 64 -19.31 -11.92 9.50
N THR A 65 -19.01 -12.29 8.26
CA THR A 65 -18.85 -13.70 7.88
C THR A 65 -17.68 -14.36 8.60
N ALA A 66 -16.54 -13.68 8.74
CA ALA A 66 -15.38 -14.20 9.43
C ALA A 66 -15.65 -14.51 10.92
N VAL A 67 -16.52 -13.71 11.56
CA VAL A 67 -16.90 -13.88 12.97
C VAL A 67 -18.15 -14.78 13.14
N GLY A 68 -18.71 -15.31 12.06
CA GLY A 68 -19.85 -16.23 12.10
C GLY A 68 -21.23 -15.56 12.03
N TYR A 69 -21.29 -14.23 11.89
CA TYR A 69 -22.50 -13.42 11.76
C TYR A 69 -22.88 -13.13 10.29
N SER A 70 -22.75 -14.12 9.39
CA SER A 70 -22.96 -13.92 7.94
C SER A 70 -24.34 -13.37 7.55
N SER A 71 -25.41 -13.71 8.29
CA SER A 71 -26.77 -13.22 8.00
C SER A 71 -27.05 -11.83 8.56
N PHE A 72 -26.20 -11.29 9.45
CA PHE A 72 -26.47 -10.08 10.21
C PHE A 72 -26.89 -8.88 9.33
N TYR A 73 -26.20 -8.65 8.22
CA TYR A 73 -26.52 -7.54 7.33
C TYR A 73 -27.69 -7.82 6.37
N ASN A 74 -28.10 -9.08 6.21
CA ASN A 74 -29.34 -9.43 5.50
C ASN A 74 -30.54 -9.20 6.42
N ASP A 75 -30.39 -9.55 7.70
CA ASP A 75 -31.43 -9.39 8.73
C ASP A 75 -31.57 -7.90 9.13
N PHE A 76 -30.48 -7.13 9.08
CA PHE A 76 -30.43 -5.70 9.42
C PHE A 76 -29.78 -4.85 8.32
N PRO A 77 -30.44 -4.61 7.16
CA PRO A 77 -29.86 -3.82 6.07
C PRO A 77 -29.48 -2.39 6.45
N ALA A 78 -30.24 -1.78 7.38
CA ALA A 78 -29.94 -0.44 7.90
C ALA A 78 -28.58 -0.37 8.64
N ALA A 79 -28.11 -1.48 9.21
CA ALA A 79 -26.79 -1.55 9.85
C ALA A 79 -25.66 -1.30 8.84
N LEU A 80 -25.82 -1.75 7.59
CA LEU A 80 -24.85 -1.57 6.52
C LEU A 80 -24.74 -0.10 6.08
N VAL A 81 -25.89 0.58 5.99
CA VAL A 81 -25.97 2.01 5.62
C VAL A 81 -25.40 2.90 6.72
N THR A 82 -25.74 2.60 7.97
CA THR A 82 -25.23 3.33 9.14
C THR A 82 -23.77 3.01 9.48
N GLY A 83 -23.23 1.90 8.97
CA GLY A 83 -21.88 1.44 9.29
C GLY A 83 -21.78 0.75 10.65
N LYS A 84 -22.89 0.26 11.20
CA LYS A 84 -22.90 -0.49 12.46
C LYS A 84 -22.19 -1.82 12.29
N LEU A 85 -21.23 -2.10 13.17
CA LEU A 85 -20.48 -3.36 13.19
C LEU A 85 -21.37 -4.52 13.65
N ALA A 86 -21.07 -5.72 13.12
CA ALA A 86 -21.62 -6.96 13.64
C ALA A 86 -21.10 -7.20 15.08
N PRO A 87 -21.80 -8.02 15.88
CA PRO A 87 -21.29 -8.42 17.19
C PRO A 87 -19.90 -9.05 17.04
N ASP A 88 -19.06 -8.85 18.06
CA ASP A 88 -17.68 -9.36 18.15
C ASP A 88 -16.69 -8.86 17.09
N VAL A 89 -17.09 -7.96 16.19
CA VAL A 89 -16.16 -7.24 15.28
C VAL A 89 -15.64 -5.99 15.97
N THR A 90 -14.33 -5.86 16.11
CA THR A 90 -13.71 -4.66 16.68
C THR A 90 -13.63 -3.53 15.65
N GLU A 91 -13.63 -2.29 16.13
CA GLU A 91 -13.45 -1.12 15.26
C GLU A 91 -12.07 -1.09 14.59
N TYR A 92 -11.05 -1.59 15.29
CA TYR A 92 -9.71 -1.73 14.74
C TYR A 92 -9.69 -2.68 13.53
N GLU A 93 -10.26 -3.87 13.65
CA GLU A 93 -10.35 -4.83 12.53
C GLU A 93 -11.13 -4.26 11.34
N CYS A 94 -12.20 -3.51 11.62
CA CYS A 94 -12.93 -2.79 10.60
C CYS A 94 -12.06 -1.77 9.87
N ASN A 95 -11.43 -0.84 10.60
CA ASN A 95 -10.58 0.20 10.02
C ASN A 95 -9.42 -0.39 9.22
N HIS A 96 -8.78 -1.42 9.76
CA HIS A 96 -7.71 -2.13 9.09
C HIS A 96 -8.18 -2.80 7.78
N GLY A 97 -9.32 -3.52 7.83
CA GLY A 97 -9.91 -4.14 6.64
C GLY A 97 -10.29 -3.12 5.56
N LEU A 98 -10.81 -1.94 5.96
CA LEU A 98 -11.11 -0.84 5.06
C LEU A 98 -9.83 -0.31 4.39
N ILE A 99 -8.77 -0.06 5.16
CA ILE A 99 -7.48 0.40 4.64
C ILE A 99 -6.94 -0.61 3.61
N MET A 100 -6.90 -1.89 3.97
CA MET A 100 -6.39 -2.92 3.07
C MET A 100 -7.20 -3.02 1.78
N ARG A 101 -8.53 -2.95 1.88
CA ARG A 101 -9.38 -2.95 0.69
C ARG A 101 -9.10 -1.77 -0.22
N ILE A 102 -8.96 -0.57 0.34
CA ILE A 102 -8.66 0.65 -0.43
C ILE A 102 -7.31 0.55 -1.13
N LEU A 103 -6.29 0.05 -0.43
CA LEU A 103 -4.94 -0.09 -0.98
C LEU A 103 -4.92 -1.03 -2.19
N VAL A 104 -5.63 -2.16 -2.11
CA VAL A 104 -5.76 -3.11 -3.24
C VAL A 104 -6.45 -2.46 -4.44
N GLU A 105 -7.53 -1.71 -4.22
CA GLU A 105 -8.26 -1.02 -5.29
C GLU A 105 -7.40 0.08 -5.95
N LEU A 106 -6.62 0.82 -5.15
CA LEU A 106 -5.68 1.82 -5.65
C LEU A 106 -4.56 1.17 -6.47
N GLU A 107 -3.93 0.11 -5.96
CA GLU A 107 -2.87 -0.62 -6.68
C GLU A 107 -3.39 -1.13 -8.03
N GLY A 108 -4.57 -1.77 -8.05
CA GLY A 108 -5.19 -2.26 -9.27
C GLY A 108 -5.38 -1.17 -10.32
N LYS A 109 -5.83 0.03 -9.91
CA LYS A 109 -5.97 1.16 -10.82
C LYS A 109 -4.63 1.72 -11.31
N PHE A 110 -3.61 1.81 -10.46
CA PHE A 110 -2.28 2.25 -10.87
C PHE A 110 -1.66 1.29 -11.89
N MET A 111 -1.73 -0.02 -11.64
CA MET A 111 -1.25 -1.05 -12.56
C MET A 111 -1.98 -1.00 -13.92
N MET A 112 -3.30 -0.81 -13.91
CA MET A 112 -4.08 -0.66 -15.15
C MET A 112 -3.67 0.58 -15.94
N ASN A 113 -3.41 1.70 -15.27
CA ASN A 113 -2.95 2.90 -15.94
C ASN A 113 -1.57 2.71 -16.56
N ASP A 114 -0.67 2.01 -15.88
CA ASP A 114 0.67 1.75 -16.40
C ASP A 114 0.69 0.77 -17.57
N THR A 115 -0.15 -0.26 -17.55
CA THR A 115 -0.36 -1.14 -18.72
C THR A 115 -0.96 -0.37 -19.90
N LEU A 116 -1.93 0.53 -19.67
CA LEU A 116 -2.48 1.39 -20.71
C LEU A 116 -1.42 2.35 -21.30
N LYS A 117 -0.57 2.95 -20.46
CA LYS A 117 0.54 3.80 -20.94
C LYS A 117 1.51 2.99 -21.80
N ARG A 118 1.86 1.77 -21.38
CA ARG A 118 2.72 0.88 -22.16
C ARG A 118 2.10 0.52 -23.50
N PHE A 119 0.84 0.09 -23.51
CA PHE A 119 0.11 -0.22 -24.74
C PHE A 119 0.07 0.97 -25.70
N LYS A 120 -0.16 2.20 -25.18
CA LYS A 120 -0.12 3.42 -26.01
C LYS A 120 1.28 3.65 -26.61
N ARG A 121 2.36 3.41 -25.86
CA ARG A 121 3.74 3.53 -26.38
C ARG A 121 4.00 2.49 -27.47
N GLU A 122 3.67 1.24 -27.23
CA GLU A 122 3.84 0.14 -28.20
C GLU A 122 3.03 0.40 -29.48
N ARG A 123 1.77 0.83 -29.35
CA ARG A 123 0.94 1.21 -30.49
C ARG A 123 1.57 2.35 -31.30
N THR A 124 2.06 3.39 -30.63
CA THR A 124 2.74 4.52 -31.29
C THR A 124 4.02 4.05 -31.99
N LEU A 125 4.80 3.15 -31.37
CA LEU A 125 5.99 2.56 -31.98
C LEU A 125 5.64 1.79 -33.26
N VAL A 126 4.65 0.90 -33.22
CA VAL A 126 4.18 0.15 -34.40
C VAL A 126 3.73 1.07 -35.52
N ILE A 127 2.95 2.12 -35.20
CA ILE A 127 2.52 3.11 -36.19
C ILE A 127 3.73 3.86 -36.77
N SER A 128 4.68 4.27 -35.93
CA SER A 128 5.89 4.99 -36.36
C SER A 128 6.82 4.14 -37.23
N GLU A 129 6.96 2.84 -36.92
CA GLU A 129 7.73 1.89 -37.73
C GLU A 129 7.06 1.69 -39.10
N ARG A 130 5.73 1.51 -39.13
CA ARG A 130 4.97 1.41 -40.39
C ARG A 130 5.10 2.67 -41.26
N LEU A 131 5.01 3.85 -40.67
CA LEU A 131 5.20 5.12 -41.39
C LEU A 131 6.65 5.31 -41.86
N ARG A 132 7.64 4.70 -41.19
CA ARG A 132 9.03 4.67 -41.66
C ARG A 132 9.21 3.68 -42.81
N GLU A 133 8.57 2.53 -42.76
CA GLU A 133 8.58 1.53 -43.84
C GLU A 133 7.92 2.06 -45.12
N GLU A 134 6.81 2.80 -45.02
CA GLU A 134 6.18 3.43 -46.18
C GLU A 134 7.04 4.56 -46.81
N ASN A 135 8.01 5.12 -46.06
CA ASN A 135 8.87 6.23 -46.50
C ASN A 135 10.34 5.85 -46.78
N SER A 136 10.76 4.58 -46.56
CA SER A 136 12.14 4.13 -46.80
C SER A 136 12.20 2.99 -47.80
N LEU A 137 13.22 2.97 -48.68
CA LEU A 137 13.37 1.89 -49.64
C LEU A 137 13.66 0.55 -48.91
N PRO A 138 13.27 -0.60 -49.48
CA PRO A 138 13.31 -1.92 -48.84
C PRO A 138 14.67 -2.41 -48.29
N THR A 139 15.76 -1.69 -48.54
CA THR A 139 17.14 -2.09 -48.22
C THR A 139 17.66 -1.58 -46.87
N ASP A 140 16.98 -0.65 -46.20
CA ASP A 140 17.40 -0.14 -44.88
C ASP A 140 17.00 -1.05 -43.71
N LEU A 141 16.12 -2.03 -43.95
CA LEU A 141 15.62 -2.98 -42.95
C LEU A 141 16.68 -3.96 -42.42
N TRP A 142 17.77 -4.17 -43.16
CA TRP A 142 18.78 -5.18 -42.81
C TRP A 142 19.93 -4.62 -41.96
N LYS A 143 19.89 -3.32 -41.62
CA LYS A 143 20.92 -2.65 -40.82
C LYS A 143 20.54 -2.41 -39.35
N LYS A 144 19.41 -2.95 -38.85
CA LYS A 144 19.00 -2.71 -37.46
C LYS A 144 19.77 -3.61 -36.48
N GLN A 145 20.51 -2.95 -35.59
CA GLN A 145 21.11 -3.49 -34.38
C GLN A 145 20.07 -4.26 -33.56
N LEU A 146 20.44 -5.46 -33.07
CA LEU A 146 19.57 -6.30 -32.25
C LEU A 146 19.03 -5.50 -31.05
N PHE A 147 17.75 -5.12 -31.11
CA PHE A 147 17.07 -4.50 -29.98
C PHE A 147 16.60 -5.62 -29.07
N THR A 148 17.27 -5.80 -27.93
CA THR A 148 16.83 -6.70 -26.87
C THR A 148 15.65 -6.07 -26.14
N GLU A 149 14.43 -6.31 -26.62
CA GLU A 149 13.24 -5.96 -25.85
C GLU A 149 13.12 -6.90 -24.65
N ASN A 150 13.52 -6.41 -23.47
CA ASN A 150 13.25 -7.11 -22.23
C ASN A 150 11.75 -6.98 -21.92
N PHE A 151 11.00 -8.07 -22.12
CA PHE A 151 9.62 -8.19 -21.70
C PHE A 151 9.54 -8.29 -20.16
N SER A 152 9.54 -7.14 -19.48
CA SER A 152 9.19 -7.06 -18.07
C SER A 152 7.67 -7.00 -17.94
N VAL A 153 7.02 -8.09 -17.53
CA VAL A 153 5.61 -8.06 -17.13
C VAL A 153 5.51 -7.37 -15.77
N LEU A 154 4.72 -6.30 -15.65
CA LEU A 154 4.48 -5.63 -14.37
C LEU A 154 3.74 -6.59 -13.45
N ARG A 155 4.41 -6.98 -12.37
CA ARG A 155 3.91 -7.88 -11.33
C ARG A 155 3.46 -7.02 -10.13
N PRO A 156 2.35 -7.35 -9.43
CA PRO A 156 1.94 -6.64 -8.22
C PRO A 156 3.04 -6.68 -7.17
N HIS A 157 3.26 -5.58 -6.45
CA HIS A 157 4.33 -5.53 -5.44
C HIS A 157 4.06 -6.50 -4.29
N ILE A 158 2.78 -6.75 -3.98
CA ILE A 158 2.39 -7.77 -3.00
C ILE A 158 2.84 -9.19 -3.41
N LEU A 159 2.94 -9.48 -4.70
CA LEU A 159 3.44 -10.77 -5.18
C LEU A 159 4.96 -10.85 -5.08
N ASP A 160 5.67 -9.71 -5.21
CA ASP A 160 7.12 -9.65 -4.97
C ASP A 160 7.42 -9.81 -3.48
N ASP A 161 6.64 -9.18 -2.60
CA ASP A 161 6.79 -9.32 -1.16
C ASP A 161 6.39 -10.72 -0.68
N PHE A 162 5.36 -11.32 -1.27
CA PHE A 162 5.02 -12.72 -1.05
C PHE A 162 6.11 -13.67 -1.56
N ALA A 163 6.70 -13.43 -2.73
CA ALA A 163 7.82 -14.22 -3.25
C ALA A 163 9.06 -14.10 -2.36
N LYS A 164 9.37 -12.90 -1.85
CA LYS A 164 10.41 -12.70 -0.83
C LYS A 164 10.08 -13.46 0.46
N LEU A 165 8.83 -13.43 0.91
CA LEU A 165 8.40 -14.16 2.11
C LEU A 165 8.56 -15.67 1.94
N LEU A 166 8.18 -16.22 0.78
CA LEU A 166 8.36 -17.62 0.42
C LEU A 166 9.85 -18.01 0.37
N ALA A 167 10.67 -17.23 -0.32
CA ALA A 167 12.11 -17.47 -0.39
C ALA A 167 12.78 -17.41 1.00
N ASN A 168 12.32 -16.53 1.87
CA ASN A 168 12.78 -16.44 3.26
C ASN A 168 12.22 -17.57 4.16
N TYR A 169 11.12 -18.21 3.77
CA TYR A 169 10.54 -19.37 4.47
C TYR A 169 11.29 -20.67 4.12
N GLU A 170 11.60 -20.87 2.83
CA GLU A 170 12.43 -22.01 2.38
C GLU A 170 13.81 -21.98 3.05
N TYR A 171 14.40 -20.79 3.25
CA TYR A 171 15.68 -20.63 3.95
C TYR A 171 15.64 -21.00 5.45
N LYS A 172 14.45 -20.99 6.08
CA LYS A 172 14.31 -21.37 7.51
C LYS A 172 14.11 -22.87 7.71
N ASP A 173 13.54 -23.58 6.74
CA ASP A 173 13.31 -25.03 6.83
C ASP A 173 14.60 -25.83 6.55
N GLU A 174 15.46 -25.32 5.65
CA GLU A 174 16.80 -25.89 5.44
C GLU A 174 17.70 -25.69 6.68
N GLN A 175 17.62 -24.53 7.34
CA GLN A 175 18.38 -24.27 8.58
C GLN A 175 17.81 -25.04 9.79
N ALA A 176 16.51 -25.33 9.85
CA ALA A 176 15.94 -26.18 10.90
C ALA A 176 16.37 -27.65 10.74
N THR A 177 16.59 -28.12 9.50
CA THR A 177 17.03 -29.49 9.22
C THR A 177 18.55 -29.65 9.36
N LEU A 178 19.34 -28.60 9.07
CA LEU A 178 20.80 -28.60 9.23
C LEU A 178 21.27 -28.41 10.68
N ASN A 179 20.53 -27.66 11.50
CA ASN A 179 20.95 -27.37 12.88
C ASN A 179 20.68 -28.50 13.88
N SER A 180 19.99 -29.57 13.47
CA SER A 180 19.77 -30.77 14.30
C SER A 180 20.79 -31.89 14.06
N THR A 181 21.76 -31.73 13.14
CA THR A 181 22.69 -32.81 12.78
C THR A 181 24.16 -32.57 13.09
N VAL A 182 24.60 -31.36 13.49
CA VAL A 182 26.03 -31.15 13.79
C VAL A 182 26.25 -30.21 14.96
N THR A 183 26.10 -30.73 16.19
CA THR A 183 26.95 -30.33 17.30
C THR A 183 28.11 -31.32 17.38
N SER A 184 29.24 -30.96 16.80
CA SER A 184 30.57 -31.17 17.41
C SER A 184 31.64 -30.46 16.58
N GLU A 185 32.31 -29.53 17.27
CA GLU A 185 33.73 -29.16 17.16
C GLU A 185 34.13 -28.06 16.13
N GLU A 186 34.18 -26.84 16.67
CA GLU A 186 35.04 -25.67 16.36
C GLU A 186 36.56 -25.99 16.54
N PRO A 187 37.51 -25.05 16.31
CA PRO A 187 37.56 -23.82 15.48
C PRO A 187 38.91 -23.67 14.70
N ASP A 188 39.08 -22.63 13.85
CA ASP A 188 40.19 -21.65 14.00
C ASP A 188 40.36 -20.62 12.83
N HIS A 189 40.54 -19.37 13.28
CA HIS A 189 41.38 -18.25 12.81
C HIS A 189 41.08 -17.39 11.55
N ASP A 190 40.88 -16.07 11.85
CA ASP A 190 41.57 -14.85 11.35
C ASP A 190 41.46 -14.45 9.86
N THR A 191 41.34 -13.19 9.41
CA THR A 191 41.27 -11.82 9.97
C THR A 191 40.92 -10.89 8.79
N THR A 192 39.94 -9.99 8.97
CA THR A 192 39.83 -8.56 8.57
C THR A 192 40.33 -8.03 7.19
N ILE A 193 39.50 -7.21 6.50
CA ILE A 193 39.71 -5.75 6.19
C ILE A 193 38.96 -5.25 4.92
N HIS A 194 38.21 -4.13 5.13
CA HIS A 194 37.83 -2.95 4.31
C HIS A 194 37.77 -3.03 2.75
N SER A 195 36.97 -2.27 1.99
CA SER A 195 36.57 -0.85 2.08
C SER A 195 35.58 -0.52 0.93
N SER A 196 34.66 0.44 1.18
CA SER A 196 34.27 1.63 0.35
C SER A 196 34.23 1.53 -1.20
N THR A 197 33.35 2.14 -1.99
CA THR A 197 32.74 3.49 -2.02
C THR A 197 31.88 3.48 -3.31
N GLY A 198 30.66 4.00 -3.40
CA GLY A 198 30.38 5.43 -3.53
C GLY A 198 29.62 5.75 -4.84
N LEU A 199 28.48 6.46 -4.68
CA LEU A 199 27.92 7.50 -5.58
C LEU A 199 27.42 7.04 -6.98
N ASN A 200 26.39 7.58 -7.63
CA ASN A 200 25.30 8.53 -7.39
C ASN A 200 24.46 8.48 -8.68
N THR A 201 23.14 8.72 -8.63
CA THR A 201 22.50 9.93 -9.22
C THR A 201 20.99 9.77 -9.35
N SER A 202 20.32 10.77 -8.77
CA SER A 202 18.91 11.15 -8.77
C SER A 202 18.25 11.25 -10.14
N ARG A 203 16.93 10.99 -10.22
CA ARG A 203 15.89 12.06 -10.19
C ARG A 203 14.46 11.51 -10.36
N THR A 204 13.54 12.30 -9.79
CA THR A 204 12.07 12.35 -9.92
C THR A 204 11.24 11.43 -9.02
N SER A 205 11.06 11.87 -7.77
CA SER A 205 9.87 11.55 -6.97
C SER A 205 9.43 12.84 -6.28
N ASP A 206 8.52 13.55 -6.94
CA ASP A 206 7.71 14.59 -6.32
C ASP A 206 6.34 14.43 -6.96
N ILE A 207 5.40 13.84 -6.21
CA ILE A 207 3.97 14.14 -6.18
C ILE A 207 3.40 13.27 -5.04
N TYR A 208 2.91 13.97 -3.99
CA TYR A 208 2.34 13.51 -2.73
C TYR A 208 3.29 12.86 -1.71
N CYS A 209 4.11 13.69 -1.06
CA CYS A 209 4.59 13.42 0.30
C CYS A 209 4.24 14.64 1.15
N ILE A 210 3.22 14.54 2.01
CA ILE A 210 3.23 15.36 3.24
C ILE A 210 4.53 14.96 3.92
N ARG A 211 5.46 15.91 4.11
CA ARG A 211 6.80 15.56 4.58
C ARG A 211 6.66 14.98 5.98
N ARG A 212 7.44 13.93 6.27
CA ARG A 212 7.61 13.38 7.62
C ARG A 212 7.86 14.47 8.67
N SER A 213 8.53 15.57 8.29
CA SER A 213 8.73 16.76 9.12
C SER A 213 7.43 17.42 9.58
N ASP A 214 6.42 17.46 8.72
CA ASP A 214 5.14 18.13 8.99
C ASP A 214 4.29 17.27 9.94
N LEU A 215 4.41 15.94 9.82
CA LEU A 215 3.82 14.97 10.74
C LEU A 215 4.51 14.97 12.11
N GLU A 216 5.85 15.01 12.13
CA GLU A 216 6.64 15.13 13.36
C GLU A 216 6.39 16.48 14.07
N LEU A 217 6.17 17.56 13.33
CA LEU A 217 5.80 18.87 13.87
C LEU A 217 4.42 18.82 14.54
N CYS A 218 3.44 18.17 13.89
CA CYS A 218 2.09 18.01 14.42
C CYS A 218 2.08 17.16 15.70
N LEU A 219 2.83 16.06 15.71
CA LEU A 219 2.97 15.18 16.88
C LEU A 219 3.70 15.87 18.04
N LYS A 220 4.73 16.67 17.74
CA LYS A 220 5.49 17.43 18.74
C LYS A 220 4.66 18.56 19.36
N GLU A 221 3.86 19.26 18.55
CA GLU A 221 2.91 20.28 19.01
C GLU A 221 1.76 19.69 19.85
N LEU A 222 1.30 18.49 19.52
CA LEU A 222 0.29 17.79 20.33
C LEU A 222 0.86 17.37 21.69
N GLY A 223 2.09 16.85 21.70
CA GLY A 223 2.80 16.46 22.91
C GLY A 223 3.11 17.64 23.84
N THR A 224 3.54 18.79 23.31
CA THR A 224 3.79 20.00 24.11
C THR A 224 2.51 20.57 24.71
N ARG A 225 1.38 20.55 23.96
CA ARG A 225 0.07 20.99 24.47
C ARG A 225 -0.47 20.11 25.58
N LEU A 226 -0.23 18.81 25.51
CA LEU A 226 -0.60 17.86 26.57
C LEU A 226 0.24 18.08 27.84
N MET A 227 1.55 18.25 27.70
CA MET A 227 2.46 18.53 28.83
C MET A 227 2.25 19.92 29.45
N GLN A 228 1.72 20.88 28.68
CA GLN A 228 1.31 22.19 29.18
C GLN A 228 -0.01 22.08 29.96
N ARG A 229 -0.99 21.35 29.43
CA ARG A 229 -2.27 21.10 30.09
C ARG A 229 -2.14 20.29 31.38
N GLU A 230 -1.15 19.40 31.47
CA GLU A 230 -0.87 18.64 32.69
C GLU A 230 -0.21 19.53 33.77
N ARG A 231 0.57 20.55 33.38
CA ARG A 231 1.12 21.57 34.28
C ARG A 231 0.08 22.60 34.74
N ASP A 232 -0.87 22.95 33.88
CA ASP A 232 -1.91 23.93 34.20
C ASP A 232 -3.04 23.35 35.09
N ASN A 233 -3.02 22.04 35.37
CA ASN A 233 -3.97 21.34 36.26
C ASN A 233 -3.36 20.91 37.61
N TYR A 234 -2.17 21.44 37.97
CA TYR A 234 -1.55 21.33 39.29
C TYR A 234 -1.28 22.72 39.89
#